data_AF-A0A542EV83-F1
#
_entry.id   AF-A0A542EV83-F1
#
_cell.length_a   1.000
_cell.length_b   1.000
_cell.length_c   1.000
_cell.angle_alpha   90.00
_cell.angle_beta   90.00
_cell.angle_gamma   90.00
#
_symmetry.space_group_name_H-M   'P 1'
#
loop_
_entity.id
_entity.type
_entity.pdbx_description
1 polymer ?
#
loop_
_entity_poly.entity_id
_entity_poly.type
_entity_poly.pdbx_seq_one_letter_code
_entity_poly.pdbx_strand_id
1 'polypeptide(L)'
;MTQNPGELVDQAVERSLKLVSTWPAWDGVPRTSDDDRTFTPHKAVRRIADHMIDHLAEVEALLAGVPTQPDEWHASALTSAADLAPFTVEDVREAEQRLRRLGRTFVLRYAALDPAEWDKDRSPNWTLRQIAEHLTELDWYAEQVGDLS
;
A
#
# COMPACT_ATOMS: atom_id res chain seq x y z
N MET A 1 15.62 -12.79 -18.20
CA MET A 1 15.16 -11.39 -18.12
C MET A 1 14.83 -11.13 -16.66
N THR A 2 15.40 -10.09 -16.06
CA THR A 2 15.12 -9.74 -14.67
C THR A 2 13.69 -9.23 -14.58
N GLN A 3 12.87 -9.80 -13.70
CA GLN A 3 11.48 -9.38 -13.52
C GLN A 3 11.43 -7.94 -12.99
N ASN A 4 10.52 -7.13 -13.55
CA ASN A 4 10.29 -5.76 -13.11
C ASN A 4 9.77 -5.78 -11.66
N PRO A 5 10.50 -5.22 -10.67
CA PRO A 5 10.08 -5.25 -9.27
C PRO A 5 8.72 -4.58 -9.02
N GLY A 6 8.37 -3.57 -9.82
CA GLY A 6 7.07 -2.89 -9.69
C GLY A 6 5.87 -3.81 -9.92
N GLU A 7 6.03 -4.95 -10.61
CA GLU A 7 4.98 -5.96 -10.76
C GLU A 7 4.61 -6.63 -9.43
N LEU A 8 5.54 -6.71 -8.47
CA LEU A 8 5.28 -7.28 -7.15
C LEU A 8 4.29 -6.40 -6.36
N VAL A 9 4.43 -5.08 -6.49
CA VAL A 9 3.54 -4.08 -5.87
C VAL A 9 2.13 -4.19 -6.44
N ASP A 10 2.00 -4.28 -7.77
CA ASP A 10 0.71 -4.45 -8.45
C ASP A 10 0.00 -5.75 -8.05
N GLN A 11 0.78 -6.84 -7.94
CA GLN A 11 0.26 -8.12 -7.45
C GLN A 11 -0.22 -8.05 -5.99
N ALA A 12 0.49 -7.33 -5.13
CA ALA A 12 0.08 -7.11 -3.74
C ALA A 12 -1.22 -6.32 -3.66
N VAL A 13 -1.37 -5.28 -4.48
CA VAL A 13 -2.63 -4.53 -4.61
C VAL A 13 -3.79 -5.44 -4.99
N GLU A 14 -3.63 -6.29 -6.01
CA GLU A 14 -4.71 -7.19 -6.44
C GLU A 14 -5.03 -8.26 -5.38
N ARG A 15 -4.07 -8.70 -4.56
CA ARG A 15 -4.36 -9.57 -3.42
C ARG A 15 -5.20 -8.84 -2.37
N SER A 16 -4.83 -7.63 -1.99
CA SER A 16 -5.60 -6.82 -1.04
C SER A 16 -7.01 -6.52 -1.55
N LEU A 17 -7.17 -6.21 -2.84
CA LEU A 17 -8.47 -5.90 -3.43
C LEU A 17 -9.44 -7.08 -3.43
N LYS A 18 -8.94 -8.33 -3.44
CA LYS A 18 -9.81 -9.51 -3.26
C LYS A 18 -10.51 -9.47 -1.91
N LEU A 19 -9.79 -9.14 -0.83
CA LEU A 19 -10.39 -8.98 0.50
C LEU A 19 -11.31 -7.76 0.55
N VAL A 20 -10.86 -6.61 0.04
CA VAL A 20 -11.65 -5.36 0.00
C VAL A 20 -13.02 -5.58 -0.63
N SER A 21 -13.12 -6.41 -1.67
CA SER A 21 -14.39 -6.70 -2.35
C SER A 21 -15.45 -7.34 -1.45
N THR A 22 -15.04 -7.97 -0.33
CA THR A 22 -15.93 -8.63 0.64
C THR A 22 -16.40 -7.67 1.75
N TRP A 23 -15.72 -6.54 1.93
CA TRP A 23 -15.92 -5.65 3.07
C TRP A 23 -17.25 -4.88 3.14
N PRO A 24 -18.09 -4.78 2.09
CA PRO A 24 -19.46 -4.30 2.26
C PRO A 24 -20.30 -5.12 3.26
N ALA A 25 -19.87 -6.34 3.59
CA ALA A 25 -20.49 -7.18 4.62
C ALA A 25 -20.05 -6.83 6.06
N TRP A 26 -19.19 -5.83 6.25
CA TRP A 26 -18.71 -5.43 7.57
C TRP A 26 -19.86 -5.00 8.48
N ASP A 27 -19.90 -5.59 9.68
CA ASP A 27 -20.96 -5.40 10.68
C ASP A 27 -20.83 -4.09 11.49
N GLY A 28 -19.81 -3.28 11.19
CA GLY A 28 -19.50 -2.04 11.89
C GLY A 28 -18.67 -2.23 13.16
N VAL A 29 -18.23 -3.45 13.48
CA VAL A 29 -17.37 -3.72 14.64
C VAL A 29 -15.90 -3.73 14.20
N PRO A 30 -15.06 -2.80 14.71
CA PRO A 30 -13.64 -2.79 14.37
C PRO A 30 -12.93 -4.06 14.85
N ARG A 31 -11.92 -4.48 14.09
CA ARG A 31 -11.03 -5.58 14.46
C ARG A 31 -9.81 -5.04 15.21
N THR A 32 -9.20 -5.87 16.06
CA THR A 32 -7.97 -5.52 16.77
C THR A 32 -6.87 -6.48 16.32
N SER A 33 -5.74 -5.95 15.89
CA SER A 33 -4.56 -6.74 15.53
C SER A 33 -3.86 -7.28 16.79
N ASP A 34 -2.91 -8.19 16.61
CA ASP A 34 -2.13 -8.79 17.70
C ASP A 34 -1.32 -7.77 18.53
N ASP A 35 -1.10 -6.57 17.98
CA ASP A 35 -0.41 -5.46 18.64
C ASP A 35 -1.35 -4.30 18.99
N ASP A 36 -2.61 -4.62 19.29
CA ASP A 36 -3.64 -3.71 19.82
C ASP A 36 -4.03 -2.55 18.88
N ARG A 37 -3.69 -2.62 17.60
CA ARG A 37 -4.12 -1.62 16.62
C ARG A 37 -5.51 -1.96 16.11
N THR A 38 -6.39 -0.97 16.12
CA THR A 38 -7.74 -1.10 15.57
C THR A 38 -7.71 -1.05 14.04
N PHE A 39 -8.45 -1.93 13.37
CA PHE A 39 -8.64 -1.95 11.92
C PHE A 39 -10.12 -1.97 11.54
N THR A 40 -10.41 -1.19 10.52
CA THR A 40 -11.71 -1.11 9.85
C THR A 40 -11.45 -1.17 8.33
N PRO A 41 -12.47 -1.49 7.52
CA PRO A 41 -12.34 -1.44 6.06
C PRO A 41 -11.74 -0.14 5.53
N HIS A 42 -12.29 1.01 5.96
CA HIS A 42 -11.79 2.33 5.55
C HIS A 42 -10.34 2.57 5.98
N LYS A 43 -9.99 2.22 7.23
CA LYS A 43 -8.60 2.37 7.71
C LYS A 43 -7.64 1.52 6.91
N ALA A 44 -7.99 0.27 6.60
CA ALA A 44 -7.12 -0.61 5.84
C ALA A 44 -6.89 -0.09 4.42
N VAL A 45 -7.94 0.33 3.70
CA VAL A 45 -7.78 0.97 2.37
C VAL A 45 -6.90 2.21 2.45
N ARG A 46 -7.15 3.07 3.44
CA ARG A 46 -6.35 4.28 3.67
C ARG A 46 -4.89 3.92 3.90
N ARG A 47 -4.59 3.02 4.84
CA ARG A 47 -3.21 2.62 5.17
C ARG A 47 -2.45 2.02 3.99
N ILE A 48 -3.11 1.22 3.15
CA ILE A 48 -2.50 0.72 1.92
C ILE A 48 -2.13 1.88 1.00
N ALA A 49 -3.07 2.80 0.73
CA ALA A 49 -2.82 3.95 -0.15
C ALA A 49 -1.71 4.87 0.40
N ASP A 50 -1.77 5.18 1.69
CA ASP A 50 -0.81 6.00 2.42
C ASP A 50 0.61 5.44 2.30
N HIS A 51 0.78 4.14 2.57
CA HIS A 51 2.07 3.46 2.53
C HIS A 51 2.63 3.39 1.11
N MET A 52 1.77 3.20 0.11
CA MET A 52 2.17 3.28 -1.30
C MET A 52 2.60 4.70 -1.70
N ILE A 53 1.92 5.74 -1.22
CA ILE A 53 2.26 7.14 -1.50
C ILE A 53 3.60 7.49 -0.88
N ASP A 54 3.84 7.07 0.37
CA ASP A 54 5.10 7.29 1.08
C ASP A 54 6.29 6.72 0.31
N HIS A 55 6.24 5.44 -0.05
CA HIS A 55 7.33 4.83 -0.82
C HIS A 55 7.39 5.29 -2.27
N LEU A 56 6.29 5.77 -2.86
CA LEU A 56 6.36 6.42 -4.17
C LEU A 56 7.14 7.73 -4.07
N ALA A 57 6.90 8.52 -3.02
CA ALA A 57 7.66 9.74 -2.76
C ALA A 57 9.14 9.44 -2.47
N GLU A 58 9.43 8.37 -1.71
CA GLU A 58 10.79 7.88 -1.50
C GLU A 58 11.49 7.54 -2.83
N VAL A 59 10.84 6.75 -3.68
CA VAL A 59 11.38 6.38 -5.00
C VAL A 59 11.69 7.62 -5.85
N GLU A 60 10.78 8.58 -5.91
CA GLU A 60 11.01 9.81 -6.69
C GLU A 60 12.17 10.65 -6.12
N ALA A 61 12.29 10.76 -4.79
CA ALA A 61 13.39 11.47 -4.15
C ALA A 61 14.75 10.83 -4.45
N LEU A 62 14.83 9.49 -4.32
CA LEU A 62 16.04 8.71 -4.60
C LEU A 62 16.46 8.81 -6.08
N LEU A 63 15.50 8.83 -7.01
CA LEU A 63 15.76 9.00 -8.43
C LEU A 63 16.19 10.43 -8.78
N ALA A 64 15.63 11.44 -8.11
CA ALA A 64 16.02 12.84 -8.28
C ALA A 64 17.34 13.20 -7.58
N GLY A 65 17.87 12.31 -6.73
CA GLY A 65 19.10 12.56 -5.98
C GLY A 65 18.94 13.61 -4.87
N VAL A 66 17.73 13.74 -4.32
CA VAL A 66 17.41 14.65 -3.21
C VAL A 66 17.10 13.86 -1.93
N PRO A 67 17.20 14.48 -0.74
CA PRO A 67 16.83 13.81 0.51
C PRO A 67 15.37 13.33 0.50
N THR A 68 15.13 12.17 1.10
CA THR A 68 13.77 11.67 1.35
C THR A 68 13.08 12.55 2.40
N GLN A 69 11.76 12.64 2.32
CA GLN A 69 10.98 13.33 3.34
C GLN A 69 10.80 12.41 4.55
N PRO A 70 10.96 12.90 5.79
CA PRO A 70 10.66 12.10 6.97
C PRO A 70 9.20 11.67 7.01
N ASP A 71 8.94 10.40 7.35
CA ASP A 71 7.60 9.93 7.64
C ASP A 71 7.14 10.45 9.01
N GLU A 72 6.18 11.38 8.98
CA GLU A 72 5.52 11.93 10.17
C GLU A 72 4.09 11.41 10.32
N TRP A 73 3.69 10.41 9.53
CA TRP A 73 2.34 9.87 9.60
C TRP A 73 2.17 9.09 10.90
N HIS A 74 1.03 9.27 11.56
CA HIS A 74 0.64 8.45 12.71
C HIS A 74 0.30 6.99 12.33
N ALA A 75 0.46 6.66 11.05
CA ALA A 75 0.31 5.33 10.46
C ALA A 75 -0.89 4.56 11.05
N SER A 76 -0.66 3.33 11.47
CA SER A 76 -1.70 2.46 12.04
C SER A 76 -2.06 2.77 13.49
N ALA A 77 -1.37 3.69 14.16
CA ALA A 77 -1.69 4.10 15.54
C ALA A 77 -2.95 5.00 15.60
N LEU A 78 -3.29 5.68 14.50
CA LEU A 78 -4.47 6.53 14.40
C LEU A 78 -5.66 5.81 13.74
N THR A 79 -6.82 5.86 14.40
CA THR A 79 -8.12 5.56 13.80
C THR A 79 -8.98 6.82 13.88
N SER A 80 -9.34 7.37 12.72
CA SER A 80 -10.14 8.59 12.60
C SER A 80 -11.64 8.28 12.64
N ALA A 81 -12.47 9.30 12.82
CA ALA A 81 -13.93 9.13 12.71
C ALA A 81 -14.37 8.68 11.30
N ALA A 82 -13.66 9.09 10.25
CA ALA A 82 -13.92 8.65 8.89
C ALA A 82 -13.65 7.15 8.70
N ASP A 83 -12.64 6.63 9.41
CA ASP A 83 -12.32 5.21 9.38
C ASP A 83 -13.45 4.33 9.96
N LEU A 84 -14.36 4.89 10.76
CA LEU A 84 -15.45 4.16 11.41
C LEU A 84 -16.77 4.21 10.62
N ALA A 85 -16.81 4.87 9.46
CA ALA A 85 -18.01 4.91 8.63
C ALA A 85 -18.36 3.51 8.08
N PRO A 86 -19.63 3.22 7.77
CA PRO A 86 -19.98 2.02 7.01
C PRO A 86 -19.17 1.92 5.71
N PHE A 87 -18.83 0.70 5.31
CA PHE A 87 -18.12 0.44 4.07
C PHE A 87 -19.09 -0.06 3.01
N THR A 88 -19.19 0.63 1.89
CA THR A 88 -20.21 0.40 0.85
C THR A 88 -19.61 -0.21 -0.41
N VAL A 89 -20.48 -0.61 -1.34
CA VAL A 89 -20.04 -1.06 -2.69
C VAL A 89 -19.38 0.09 -3.45
N GLU A 90 -19.83 1.32 -3.24
CA GLU A 90 -19.22 2.52 -3.79
C GLU A 90 -17.80 2.71 -3.25
N ASP A 91 -17.57 2.44 -1.97
CA ASP A 91 -16.23 2.50 -1.37
C ASP A 91 -15.28 1.45 -1.94
N VAL A 92 -15.78 0.23 -2.23
CA VAL A 92 -15.02 -0.80 -2.96
C VAL A 92 -14.58 -0.27 -4.31
N ARG A 93 -15.50 0.32 -5.08
CA ARG A 93 -15.18 0.88 -6.41
C ARG A 93 -14.13 1.98 -6.32
N GLU A 94 -14.26 2.88 -5.36
CA GLU A 94 -13.27 3.94 -5.12
C GLU A 94 -11.91 3.38 -4.71
N ALA A 95 -11.88 2.38 -3.83
CA ALA A 95 -10.67 1.68 -3.43
C ALA A 95 -9.98 0.99 -4.62
N GLU A 96 -10.74 0.25 -5.44
CA GLU A 96 -10.22 -0.39 -6.66
C GLU A 96 -9.61 0.62 -7.63
N GLN A 97 -10.33 1.71 -7.92
CA GLN A 97 -9.84 2.75 -8.81
C GLN A 97 -8.56 3.39 -8.29
N ARG A 98 -8.49 3.69 -6.99
CA ARG A 98 -7.33 4.32 -6.36
C ARG A 98 -6.12 3.40 -6.32
N LEU A 99 -6.28 2.20 -5.74
CA LEU A 99 -5.16 1.30 -5.48
C LEU A 99 -4.57 0.73 -6.76
N ARG A 100 -5.39 0.40 -7.78
CA ARG A 100 -4.88 -0.06 -9.09
C ARG A 100 -4.05 1.02 -9.79
N ARG A 101 -4.45 2.29 -9.69
CA ARG A 101 -3.66 3.38 -10.27
C ARG A 101 -2.32 3.55 -9.56
N LEU A 102 -2.30 3.45 -8.23
CA LEU A 102 -1.05 3.46 -7.45
C LEU A 102 -0.16 2.27 -7.84
N GLY A 103 -0.69 1.04 -7.85
CA GLY A 103 0.05 -0.17 -8.21
C GLY A 103 0.64 -0.07 -9.63
N ARG A 104 -0.20 0.33 -10.59
CA ARG A 104 0.24 0.57 -11.97
C ARG A 104 1.33 1.65 -12.08
N THR A 105 1.30 2.67 -11.23
CA THR A 105 2.32 3.73 -11.23
C THR A 105 3.69 3.17 -10.86
N PHE A 106 3.79 2.25 -9.90
CA PHE A 106 5.04 1.55 -9.60
C PHE A 106 5.53 0.72 -10.79
N VAL A 107 4.65 -0.08 -11.42
CA VAL A 107 5.02 -0.88 -12.60
C VAL A 107 5.61 0.00 -13.70
N LEU A 108 4.94 1.11 -14.01
CA LEU A 108 5.36 2.06 -15.04
C LEU A 108 6.68 2.76 -14.67
N ARG A 109 6.82 3.19 -13.42
CA ARG A 109 8.02 3.88 -12.93
C ARG A 109 9.23 2.97 -13.06
N TYR A 110 9.13 1.71 -12.63
CA TYR A 110 10.24 0.77 -12.66
C TYR A 110 10.56 0.32 -14.09
N ALA A 111 9.55 0.16 -14.95
CA ALA A 111 9.74 -0.16 -16.36
C ALA A 111 10.42 0.95 -17.17
N ALA A 112 10.33 2.20 -16.72
CA ALA A 112 10.96 3.35 -17.37
C ALA A 112 12.45 3.52 -17.04
N LEU A 113 12.97 2.80 -16.05
CA LEU A 113 14.36 2.85 -15.62
C LEU A 113 15.22 1.82 -16.35
N ASP A 114 16.53 2.07 -16.41
CA ASP A 114 17.49 1.00 -16.70
C ASP A 114 17.39 -0.05 -15.57
N PRO A 115 17.28 -1.36 -15.87
CA PRO A 115 17.23 -2.41 -14.85
C PRO A 115 18.39 -2.36 -13.84
N ALA A 116 19.54 -1.79 -14.19
CA ALA A 116 20.65 -1.58 -13.27
C ALA A 116 20.33 -0.58 -12.13
N GLU A 117 19.40 0.36 -12.34
CA GLU A 117 18.97 1.29 -11.29
C GLU A 117 18.13 0.61 -10.21
N TRP A 118 17.52 -0.56 -10.49
CA TRP A 118 16.72 -1.28 -9.50
C TRP A 118 17.55 -1.77 -8.31
N ASP A 119 18.79 -2.16 -8.58
CA ASP A 119 19.71 -2.80 -7.63
C ASP A 119 20.91 -1.90 -7.27
N LYS A 120 20.93 -0.65 -7.74
CA LYS A 120 21.97 0.32 -7.43
C LYS A 120 22.01 0.62 -5.94
N ASP A 121 23.21 0.61 -5.36
CA ASP A 121 23.43 0.96 -3.96
C ASP A 121 23.03 2.42 -3.68
N ARG A 122 22.22 2.61 -2.64
CA ARG A 122 21.68 3.90 -2.19
C ARG A 122 21.86 4.10 -0.68
N SER A 123 22.81 3.36 -0.08
CA SER A 123 23.09 3.41 1.35
C SER A 123 23.19 4.85 1.87
N PRO A 124 22.50 5.19 2.98
CA PRO A 124 21.84 4.28 3.91
C PRO A 124 20.41 3.87 3.52
N ASN A 125 19.86 4.37 2.41
CA ASN A 125 18.51 4.05 1.96
C ASN A 125 18.46 2.69 1.23
N TRP A 126 17.25 2.17 1.08
CA TRP A 126 17.00 0.94 0.33
C TRP A 126 17.23 1.12 -1.17
N THR A 127 17.54 0.00 -1.85
CA THR A 127 17.46 -0.06 -3.31
C THR A 127 16.00 0.02 -3.75
N LEU A 128 15.75 0.36 -5.01
CA LEU A 128 14.37 0.39 -5.51
C LEU A 128 13.74 -1.00 -5.47
N ARG A 129 14.51 -2.07 -5.75
CA ARG A 129 14.01 -3.44 -5.60
C ARG A 129 13.54 -3.72 -4.17
N GLN A 130 14.35 -3.35 -3.16
CA GLN A 130 14.00 -3.55 -1.76
C GLN A 130 12.71 -2.79 -1.37
N ILE A 131 12.52 -1.57 -1.88
CA ILE A 131 11.26 -0.82 -1.69
C ILE A 131 10.06 -1.58 -2.28
N ALA A 132 10.18 -2.07 -3.51
CA ALA A 132 9.10 -2.82 -4.16
C ALA A 132 8.80 -4.15 -3.45
N GLU A 133 9.83 -4.83 -2.93
CA GLU A 133 9.69 -6.05 -2.13
C GLU A 133 9.01 -5.77 -0.78
N HIS A 134 9.41 -4.69 -0.11
CA HIS A 134 8.78 -4.26 1.15
C HIS A 134 7.29 -3.93 0.96
N LEU A 135 6.94 -3.28 -0.15
CA LEU A 135 5.54 -3.01 -0.52
C LEU A 135 4.72 -4.27 -0.83
N THR A 136 5.31 -5.46 -0.83
CA THR A 136 4.50 -6.69 -0.89
C THR A 136 3.73 -6.93 0.41
N GLU A 137 4.17 -6.37 1.53
CA GLU A 137 3.56 -6.46 2.86
C GLU A 137 2.28 -5.62 3.00
N LEU A 138 1.83 -4.94 1.94
CA LEU A 138 0.56 -4.19 1.94
C LEU A 138 -0.66 -5.09 2.21
N ASP A 139 -0.57 -6.38 1.87
CA ASP A 139 -1.63 -7.36 2.14
C ASP A 139 -1.87 -7.54 3.64
N TRP A 140 -0.84 -7.35 4.48
CA TRP A 140 -0.96 -7.39 5.93
C TRP A 140 -2.08 -6.45 6.45
N TYR A 141 -2.23 -5.24 5.90
CA TYR A 141 -3.30 -4.32 6.30
C TYR A 141 -4.69 -4.85 5.95
N ALA A 142 -4.83 -5.48 4.78
CA ALA A 142 -6.08 -6.07 4.34
C ALA A 142 -6.43 -7.32 5.17
N GLU A 143 -5.43 -8.11 5.53
CA GLU A 143 -5.58 -9.28 6.39
C GLU A 143 -6.09 -8.93 7.79
N GLN A 144 -5.77 -7.74 8.32
CA GLN A 144 -6.31 -7.29 9.61
C GLN A 144 -7.83 -7.15 9.60
N VAL A 145 -8.43 -6.85 8.43
CA VAL A 145 -9.89 -6.85 8.24
C VAL A 145 -10.37 -8.23 7.78
N GLY A 146 -9.58 -8.96 6.99
CA GLY A 146 -9.84 -10.33 6.57
C GLY A 146 -10.95 -10.48 5.53
N ASP A 147 -11.31 -11.73 5.24
CA ASP A 147 -12.43 -12.09 4.37
C ASP A 147 -13.75 -12.04 5.15
N LEU A 148 -14.76 -11.35 4.61
CA LEU A 148 -16.10 -11.20 5.22
C LEU A 148 -17.21 -11.89 4.40
N SER A 149 -16.86 -12.73 3.44
CA SER A 149 -17.83 -13.48 2.61
C SER A 149 -18.50 -14.65 3.33
#